data_AF-A0A1V8SNT7-F1
#
_entry.id   AF-A0A1V8SNT7-F1
#
_cell.length_a   1.000
_cell.length_b   1.000
_cell.length_c   1.000
_cell.angle_alpha   90.00
_cell.angle_beta   90.00
_cell.angle_gamma   90.00
#
_symmetry.space_group_name_H-M   'P 1'
#
loop_
_entity.id
_entity.type
_entity.pdbx_description
1 polymer ?
#
loop_
_entity_poly.entity_id
_entity_poly.type
_entity_poly.pdbx_seq_one_letter_code
_entity_poly.pdbx_strand_id
1 'polypeptide(L)'
;MKSVILATSIAGLLAIARGATHDLLVGTFVQKSIYTLRFDDKANTLRLVGNTSVRAPSSWITLSKDQKHLYGTDYEYIVGQTDRTDLPRYLSFSVRNSTSIVHEKTLKASHVCNGSSIYIAQSPFPPYNVYGADFWSYPGCGNVMSVDSDAGLDRVVQDFRYGLPESSVHGLDFQSRGRNRRLYSADTHGNAIWTHEINTVRGTVVVRKPHMIAGPSAGANPRHVVAHASGRAIYAVMEGSSEVVSYALNGDGVPLRASATIFSILPPGTNLTAYWGDAAAISASGTVLWATTRARDPAANGFVSAFDLDPMTGAILRQNFLVETSSSGGVANAVSPSQHDGRVMAITDNAKGFVEIWEMSKTGDSVKVVAHLDLADTGNSRYKSGCCANAVWLPSGGGRWRGDE
;
A
#
# COMPACT_ATOMS: atom_id res chain seq x y z
N MET A 1 46.60 54.99 33.60
CA MET A 1 45.95 54.09 32.62
C MET A 1 45.66 52.77 33.31
N LYS A 2 44.39 52.45 33.57
CA LYS A 2 43.97 51.15 34.12
C LYS A 2 43.21 50.43 33.00
N SER A 3 43.78 49.33 32.51
CA SER A 3 43.15 48.49 31.49
C SER A 3 42.11 47.59 32.14
N VAL A 4 40.89 47.64 31.62
CA VAL A 4 39.80 46.70 31.95
C VAL A 4 39.79 45.62 30.88
N ILE A 5 40.00 44.37 31.28
CA ILE A 5 39.84 43.19 30.42
C ILE A 5 38.38 42.77 30.52
N LEU A 6 37.65 42.86 29.39
CA LEU A 6 36.29 42.38 29.27
C LEU A 6 36.35 40.92 28.80
N ALA A 7 35.96 39.97 29.65
CA ALA A 7 35.81 38.57 29.28
C ALA A 7 34.44 38.36 28.63
N THR A 8 34.43 38.07 27.33
CA THR A 8 33.22 37.74 26.58
C THR A 8 32.94 36.24 26.70
N SER A 9 31.96 35.87 27.52
CA SER A 9 31.45 34.51 27.63
C SER A 9 30.61 34.18 26.39
N ILE A 10 31.11 33.33 25.50
CA ILE A 10 30.32 32.78 24.39
C ILE A 10 29.49 31.62 24.94
N ALA A 11 28.22 31.89 25.25
CA ALA A 11 27.24 30.85 25.53
C ALA A 11 26.81 30.22 24.19
N GLY A 12 27.34 29.04 23.87
CA GLY A 12 26.89 28.25 22.72
C GLY A 12 25.47 27.74 22.95
N LEU A 13 24.52 28.16 22.12
CA LEU A 13 23.21 27.51 22.02
C LEU A 13 23.41 26.10 21.44
N LEU A 14 23.39 25.08 22.29
CA LEU A 14 23.13 23.71 21.85
C LEU A 14 21.69 23.65 21.32
N ALA A 15 21.54 23.68 20.00
CA ALA A 15 20.30 23.27 19.36
C ALA A 15 20.10 21.77 19.66
N ILE A 16 19.23 21.45 20.62
CA ILE A 16 18.76 20.09 20.83
C ILE A 16 17.89 19.76 19.62
N ALA A 17 18.46 19.06 18.63
CA ALA A 17 17.69 18.40 17.60
C ALA A 17 16.75 17.40 18.30
N ARG A 18 15.47 17.80 18.44
CA ARG A 18 14.39 16.90 18.87
C ARG A 18 14.15 15.95 17.71
N GLY A 19 14.39 14.65 17.93
CA GLY A 19 14.00 13.61 16.97
C GLY A 19 12.50 13.68 16.71
N ALA A 20 12.08 13.32 15.51
CA ALA A 20 10.68 13.33 15.15
C ALA A 20 10.06 11.97 15.43
N THR A 21 8.85 11.98 15.99
CA THR A 21 8.05 10.77 16.14
C THR A 21 7.02 10.71 15.02
N HIS A 22 6.88 9.53 14.44
CA HIS A 22 6.04 9.27 13.28
C HIS A 22 5.07 8.15 13.62
N ASP A 23 3.78 8.37 13.40
CA ASP A 23 2.76 7.37 13.71
C ASP A 23 2.34 6.62 12.45
N LEU A 24 2.03 5.33 12.60
CA LEU A 24 1.49 4.49 11.54
C LEU A 24 0.25 3.76 12.03
N LEU A 25 -0.75 3.63 11.16
CA LEU A 25 -1.91 2.78 11.37
C LEU A 25 -1.69 1.44 10.67
N VAL A 26 -2.11 0.35 11.29
CA VAL A 26 -1.90 -1.02 10.80
C VAL A 26 -3.23 -1.77 10.74
N GLY A 27 -3.56 -2.27 9.55
CA GLY A 27 -4.69 -3.16 9.30
C GLY A 27 -4.39 -4.62 9.68
N THR A 28 -5.41 -5.46 9.68
CA THR A 28 -5.38 -6.82 10.25
C THR A 28 -6.15 -7.81 9.37
N PHE A 29 -5.90 -9.11 9.54
CA PHE A 29 -6.63 -10.17 8.83
C PHE A 29 -7.68 -10.87 9.70
N VAL A 30 -7.47 -10.92 11.01
CA VAL A 30 -8.38 -11.61 11.95
C VAL A 30 -8.86 -10.64 13.02
N GLN A 31 -7.91 -9.95 13.65
CA GLN A 31 -8.24 -9.13 14.79
C GLN A 31 -9.10 -7.94 14.35
N LYS A 32 -10.19 -7.68 15.06
CA LYS A 32 -11.05 -6.51 14.80
C LYS A 32 -10.45 -5.24 15.42
N SER A 33 -9.24 -4.90 14.98
CA SER A 33 -8.45 -3.78 15.47
C SER A 33 -7.82 -3.00 14.33
N ILE A 34 -7.62 -1.70 14.56
CA ILE A 34 -6.61 -0.90 13.88
C ILE A 34 -5.57 -0.54 14.94
N TYR A 35 -4.33 -0.99 14.74
CA TYR A 35 -3.24 -0.65 15.65
C TYR A 35 -2.60 0.68 15.23
N THR A 36 -2.25 1.49 16.21
CA THR A 36 -1.43 2.69 16.02
C THR A 36 -0.08 2.45 16.63
N LEU A 37 0.96 2.49 15.81
CA LEU A 37 2.34 2.39 16.26
C LEU A 37 3.02 3.75 16.16
N ARG A 38 4.03 4.00 17.00
CA ARG A 38 4.87 5.19 16.97
C ARG A 38 6.32 4.81 16.76
N PHE A 39 6.90 5.28 15.67
CA PHE A 39 8.31 5.21 15.36
C PHE A 39 9.04 6.47 15.84
N ASP A 40 10.09 6.32 16.63
CA ASP A 40 11.00 7.39 17.01
C ASP A 40 12.27 7.27 16.16
N ASP A 41 12.47 8.22 15.24
CA ASP A 41 13.56 8.18 14.25
C ASP A 41 14.95 8.43 14.83
N LYS A 42 15.02 8.93 16.06
CA LYS A 42 16.28 9.18 16.76
C LYS A 42 16.64 8.00 17.65
N ALA A 43 15.66 7.45 18.36
CA ALA A 43 15.86 6.29 19.22
C ALA A 43 15.86 4.98 18.44
N ASN A 44 15.37 4.97 17.19
CA ASN A 44 15.14 3.77 16.39
C ASN A 44 14.28 2.74 17.15
N THR A 45 13.16 3.22 17.70
CA THR A 45 12.22 2.39 18.46
C THR A 45 10.83 2.45 17.86
N LEU A 46 10.14 1.31 17.83
CA LEU A 46 8.75 1.19 17.42
C LEU A 46 7.93 0.69 18.62
N ARG A 47 6.83 1.36 18.93
CA ARG A 47 5.97 1.00 20.06
C ARG A 47 4.49 1.10 19.71
N LEU A 48 3.68 0.23 20.29
CA LEU A 48 2.21 0.34 20.23
C LEU A 48 1.76 1.54 21.09
N VAL A 49 1.02 2.47 20.49
CA VAL A 49 0.46 3.64 21.20
C VAL A 49 -1.07 3.69 21.17
N GLY A 50 -1.72 2.86 20.34
CA GLY A 50 -3.17 2.75 20.28
C GLY A 50 -3.63 1.41 19.71
N ASN A 51 -4.79 0.95 20.16
CA ASN A 51 -5.48 -0.22 19.63
C ASN A 51 -6.97 0.13 19.54
N THR A 52 -7.42 0.50 18.35
CA THR A 52 -8.81 0.91 18.11
C THR A 52 -9.63 -0.32 17.73
N SER A 53 -10.63 -0.67 18.53
CA SER A 53 -11.59 -1.72 18.15
C SER A 53 -12.48 -1.28 16.99
N VAL A 54 -12.61 -2.15 15.99
CA VAL A 54 -13.41 -1.90 14.78
C VAL A 54 -14.44 -3.00 14.57
N ARG A 55 -15.35 -2.82 13.60
CA ARG A 55 -16.44 -3.79 13.34
C ARG A 55 -15.98 -5.03 12.59
N ALA A 56 -14.96 -4.87 11.75
CA ALA A 56 -14.38 -5.89 10.90
C ALA A 56 -12.87 -5.65 10.74
N PRO A 57 -12.06 -6.72 10.54
CA PRO A 57 -10.67 -6.57 10.17
C PRO A 57 -10.56 -5.95 8.76
N SER A 58 -9.50 -5.20 8.51
CA SER A 58 -9.20 -4.63 7.20
C SER A 58 -7.86 -5.16 6.69
N SER A 59 -7.92 -6.03 5.67
CA SER A 59 -6.74 -6.55 4.98
C SER A 59 -5.98 -5.49 4.20
N TRP A 60 -6.65 -4.39 3.90
CA TRP A 60 -6.03 -3.22 3.31
C TRP A 60 -6.70 -1.96 3.85
N ILE A 61 -5.88 -1.02 4.31
CA ILE A 61 -6.30 0.33 4.69
C ILE A 61 -5.54 1.36 3.85
N THR A 62 -6.19 2.49 3.59
CA THR A 62 -5.59 3.64 2.90
C THR A 62 -6.12 4.95 3.47
N LEU A 63 -5.30 6.00 3.46
CA LEU A 63 -5.72 7.32 3.89
C LEU A 63 -6.37 8.08 2.75
N SER A 64 -7.34 8.92 3.11
CA SER A 64 -7.81 10.02 2.28
C SER A 64 -6.68 11.00 1.96
N LYS A 65 -6.86 11.77 0.89
CA LYS A 65 -5.90 12.78 0.41
C LYS A 65 -5.55 13.83 1.46
N ASP A 66 -6.52 14.23 2.28
CA ASP A 66 -6.29 15.18 3.38
C ASP A 66 -5.86 14.48 4.69
N GLN A 67 -5.77 13.15 4.67
CA GLN A 67 -5.35 12.27 5.75
C GLN A 67 -6.23 12.34 7.01
N LYS A 68 -7.45 12.88 6.88
CA LYS A 68 -8.42 12.97 7.99
C LYS A 68 -9.40 11.80 8.02
N HIS A 69 -9.44 11.01 6.97
CA HIS A 69 -10.20 9.77 6.88
C HIS A 69 -9.30 8.60 6.53
N LEU A 70 -9.64 7.45 7.10
CA LEU A 70 -9.09 6.15 6.76
C LEU A 70 -10.19 5.32 6.10
N TYR A 71 -9.87 4.68 4.99
CA TYR A 71 -10.74 3.69 4.34
C TYR A 71 -10.16 2.30 4.54
N GLY A 72 -11.03 1.31 4.73
CA GLY A 72 -10.64 -0.08 4.94
C GLY A 72 -11.58 -1.07 4.25
N THR A 73 -11.12 -2.31 4.12
CA THR A 73 -11.94 -3.44 3.66
C THR A 73 -12.65 -4.13 4.83
N ASP A 74 -13.82 -4.73 4.59
CA ASP A 74 -14.44 -5.68 5.51
C ASP A 74 -13.96 -7.07 5.12
N TYR A 75 -12.77 -7.41 5.59
CA TYR A 75 -12.05 -8.56 5.09
C TYR A 75 -12.65 -9.89 5.58
N GLU A 76 -12.90 -10.78 4.64
CA GLU A 76 -13.28 -12.17 4.89
C GLU A 76 -12.49 -13.12 3.99
N TYR A 77 -12.05 -14.26 4.55
CA TYR A 77 -11.40 -15.32 3.80
C TYR A 77 -12.43 -16.34 3.29
N ILE A 78 -12.53 -16.53 1.97
CA ILE A 78 -13.66 -17.25 1.34
C ILE A 78 -13.30 -18.26 0.24
N VAL A 79 -12.07 -18.78 0.22
CA VAL A 79 -11.65 -19.74 -0.81
C VAL A 79 -12.57 -20.97 -0.87
N GLY A 80 -12.92 -21.37 -2.08
CA GLY A 80 -13.74 -22.55 -2.35
C GLY A 80 -15.25 -22.30 -2.33
N GLN A 81 -15.69 -21.05 -2.08
CA GLN A 81 -17.10 -20.68 -2.15
C GLN A 81 -17.43 -20.19 -3.58
N THR A 82 -18.35 -20.89 -4.27
CA THR A 82 -18.71 -20.62 -5.66
C THR A 82 -20.00 -19.82 -5.83
N ASP A 83 -20.82 -19.70 -4.79
CA ASP A 83 -22.18 -19.12 -4.87
C ASP A 83 -22.46 -18.14 -3.71
N ARG A 84 -21.49 -17.30 -3.36
CA ARG A 84 -21.70 -16.29 -2.33
C ARG A 84 -22.77 -15.28 -2.77
N THR A 85 -23.68 -14.97 -1.86
CA THR A 85 -24.68 -13.91 -2.01
C THR A 85 -24.34 -12.67 -1.17
N ASP A 86 -23.33 -12.78 -0.30
CA ASP A 86 -22.84 -11.66 0.48
C ASP A 86 -22.18 -10.61 -0.41
N LEU A 87 -22.58 -9.37 -0.18
CA LEU A 87 -22.00 -8.21 -0.86
C LEU A 87 -20.71 -7.80 -0.15
N PRO A 88 -19.59 -7.62 -0.89
CA PRO A 88 -18.37 -7.01 -0.37
C PRO A 88 -18.66 -5.66 0.31
N ARG A 89 -17.90 -5.34 1.36
CA ARG A 89 -18.15 -4.14 2.18
C ARG A 89 -16.87 -3.36 2.44
N TYR A 90 -17.02 -2.06 2.52
CA TYR A 90 -15.92 -1.12 2.70
C TYR A 90 -16.25 -0.18 3.85
N LEU A 91 -15.24 0.18 4.64
CA LEU A 91 -15.39 0.96 5.86
C LEU A 91 -14.76 2.34 5.69
N SER A 92 -15.38 3.34 6.33
CA SER A 92 -14.87 4.70 6.51
C SER A 92 -14.68 4.98 7.99
N PHE A 93 -13.57 5.61 8.32
CA PHE A 93 -13.26 6.06 9.67
C PHE A 93 -12.74 7.50 9.64
N SER A 94 -13.17 8.35 10.57
CA SER A 94 -12.47 9.61 10.83
C SER A 94 -11.22 9.37 11.65
N VAL A 95 -10.15 10.04 11.25
CA VAL A 95 -8.84 10.10 11.90
C VAL A 95 -8.73 11.45 12.60
N ARG A 96 -9.12 11.52 13.87
CA ARG A 96 -9.06 12.77 14.65
C ARG A 96 -7.67 13.06 15.17
N ASN A 97 -6.95 11.99 15.52
CA ASN A 97 -5.54 11.97 15.87
C ASN A 97 -5.04 10.52 15.81
N SER A 98 -3.75 10.30 16.10
CA SER A 98 -3.09 8.99 16.04
C SER A 98 -3.80 7.89 16.86
N THR A 99 -4.48 8.24 17.95
CA THR A 99 -5.14 7.29 18.86
C THR A 99 -6.66 7.40 18.86
N SER A 100 -7.25 8.21 17.98
CA SER A 100 -8.69 8.42 17.88
C SER A 100 -9.14 8.20 16.44
N ILE A 101 -9.41 6.93 16.15
CA ILE A 101 -9.94 6.46 14.86
C ILE A 101 -11.39 6.04 15.11
N VAL A 102 -12.33 6.70 14.45
CA VAL A 102 -13.77 6.54 14.75
C VAL A 102 -14.48 5.99 13.52
N HIS A 103 -15.14 4.83 13.65
CA HIS A 103 -15.95 4.27 12.57
C HIS A 103 -17.14 5.17 12.26
N GLU A 104 -17.35 5.45 10.97
CA GLU A 104 -18.42 6.33 10.50
C GLU A 104 -19.45 5.55 9.70
N LYS A 105 -18.98 4.81 8.69
CA LYS A 105 -19.86 4.15 7.73
C LYS A 105 -19.28 2.84 7.25
N THR A 106 -20.16 1.91 6.95
CA THR A 106 -19.86 0.70 6.19
C THR A 106 -20.77 0.69 4.97
N LEU A 107 -20.19 0.70 3.78
CA LEU A 107 -20.91 0.58 2.52
C LEU A 107 -20.86 -0.86 2.03
N LYS A 108 -21.96 -1.33 1.45
CA LYS A 108 -22.03 -2.60 0.75
C LYS A 108 -22.04 -2.34 -0.75
N ALA A 109 -21.39 -3.19 -1.54
CA ALA A 109 -21.52 -3.20 -3.01
C ALA A 109 -23.01 -3.28 -3.42
N SER A 110 -23.36 -2.83 -4.63
CA SER A 110 -24.75 -2.87 -5.11
C SER A 110 -25.10 -4.21 -5.78
N HIS A 111 -24.09 -4.92 -6.27
CA HIS A 111 -24.21 -6.20 -6.94
C HIS A 111 -23.28 -7.25 -6.32
N VAL A 112 -23.72 -8.49 -6.39
CA VAL A 112 -22.94 -9.64 -5.93
C VAL A 112 -21.76 -9.84 -6.87
N CYS A 113 -20.58 -9.71 -6.30
CA CYS A 113 -19.34 -10.21 -6.88
C CYS A 113 -18.90 -11.37 -5.99
N ASN A 114 -18.66 -12.53 -6.58
CA ASN A 114 -18.30 -13.73 -5.82
C ASN A 114 -16.87 -13.58 -5.27
N GLY A 115 -16.74 -12.82 -4.19
CA GLY A 115 -15.50 -12.26 -3.72
C GLY A 115 -15.61 -11.70 -2.31
N SER A 116 -14.47 -11.25 -1.80
CA SER A 116 -14.35 -10.50 -0.55
C SER A 116 -13.56 -9.24 -0.85
N SER A 117 -13.92 -8.12 -0.24
CA SER A 117 -13.18 -6.87 -0.38
C SER A 117 -11.79 -7.06 0.21
N ILE A 118 -10.75 -6.89 -0.61
CA ILE A 118 -9.36 -7.06 -0.16
C ILE A 118 -8.49 -5.82 -0.35
N TYR A 119 -8.88 -4.91 -1.24
CA TYR A 119 -8.10 -3.72 -1.59
C TYR A 119 -9.01 -2.50 -1.71
N ILE A 120 -8.50 -1.34 -1.30
CA ILE A 120 -9.20 -0.07 -1.39
C ILE A 120 -8.20 1.07 -1.63
N ALA A 121 -8.53 1.99 -2.55
CA ALA A 121 -7.69 3.13 -2.90
C ALA A 121 -8.53 4.36 -3.24
N GLN A 122 -8.11 5.56 -2.82
CA GLN A 122 -8.76 6.81 -3.20
C GLN A 122 -8.10 7.39 -4.46
N SER A 123 -8.92 7.88 -5.39
CA SER A 123 -8.42 8.68 -6.51
C SER A 123 -7.79 9.99 -6.03
N PRO A 124 -6.61 10.40 -6.53
CA PRO A 124 -5.96 11.65 -6.14
C PRO A 124 -6.63 12.90 -6.74
N PHE A 125 -7.72 12.75 -7.52
CA PHE A 125 -8.43 13.83 -8.19
C PHE A 125 -9.91 13.93 -7.79
N PRO A 126 -10.50 15.15 -7.79
CA PRO A 126 -11.93 15.34 -7.59
C PRO A 126 -12.76 14.46 -8.55
N PRO A 127 -13.88 13.84 -8.13
CA PRO A 127 -14.55 14.03 -6.85
C PRO A 127 -13.96 13.19 -5.69
N TYR A 128 -12.72 12.69 -5.81
CA TYR A 128 -12.03 11.91 -4.77
C TYR A 128 -12.75 10.62 -4.37
N ASN A 129 -13.46 10.03 -5.33
CA ASN A 129 -14.08 8.71 -5.15
C ASN A 129 -13.04 7.68 -4.71
N VAL A 130 -13.53 6.70 -3.96
CA VAL A 130 -12.78 5.57 -3.43
C VAL A 130 -13.15 4.32 -4.21
N TYR A 131 -12.16 3.52 -4.58
CA TYR A 131 -12.30 2.37 -5.45
C TYR A 131 -11.91 1.11 -4.68
N GLY A 132 -12.78 0.11 -4.76
CA GLY A 132 -12.61 -1.18 -4.12
C GLY A 132 -12.29 -2.27 -5.14
N ALA A 133 -11.51 -3.26 -4.71
CA ALA A 133 -11.31 -4.51 -5.45
C ALA A 133 -11.60 -5.73 -4.56
N ASP A 134 -12.28 -6.69 -5.17
CA ASP A 134 -12.68 -7.94 -4.54
C ASP A 134 -11.83 -9.11 -5.07
N PHE A 135 -11.58 -10.12 -4.23
CA PHE A 135 -10.72 -11.27 -4.57
C PHE A 135 -11.20 -12.61 -3.98
N TRP A 136 -10.43 -13.68 -4.30
CA TRP A 136 -10.46 -15.10 -3.88
C TRP A 136 -10.99 -16.08 -4.91
N SER A 137 -12.23 -15.90 -5.37
CA SER A 137 -12.81 -16.77 -6.40
C SER A 137 -12.58 -16.14 -7.77
N TYR A 138 -13.65 -15.71 -8.46
CA TYR A 138 -13.57 -14.96 -9.72
C TYR A 138 -14.58 -13.82 -9.66
N PRO A 139 -14.34 -12.79 -8.82
CA PRO A 139 -15.33 -11.75 -8.57
C PRO A 139 -15.64 -10.96 -9.85
N GLY A 140 -14.64 -10.80 -10.72
CA GLY A 140 -14.79 -10.19 -12.04
C GLY A 140 -15.25 -8.73 -12.01
N CYS A 141 -15.14 -8.05 -10.86
CA CYS A 141 -15.75 -6.74 -10.66
C CYS A 141 -14.90 -5.81 -9.78
N GLY A 142 -15.26 -4.54 -9.78
CA GLY A 142 -14.82 -3.55 -8.80
C GLY A 142 -15.93 -2.57 -8.46
N ASN A 143 -15.72 -1.78 -7.40
CA ASN A 143 -16.70 -0.83 -6.89
C ASN A 143 -16.13 0.59 -6.87
N VAL A 144 -16.99 1.58 -7.08
CA VAL A 144 -16.69 3.00 -6.94
C VAL A 144 -17.63 3.58 -5.90
N MET A 145 -17.06 4.19 -4.87
CA MET A 145 -17.76 4.84 -3.78
C MET A 145 -17.48 6.34 -3.84
N SER A 146 -18.53 7.13 -3.78
CA SER A 146 -18.40 8.58 -3.58
C SER A 146 -18.04 8.90 -2.14
N VAL A 147 -17.48 10.09 -1.95
CA VAL A 147 -17.23 10.67 -0.63
C VAL A 147 -18.08 11.93 -0.43
N ASP A 148 -18.39 12.23 0.82
CA ASP A 148 -19.04 13.49 1.21
C ASP A 148 -18.05 14.67 1.26
N SER A 149 -18.51 15.84 1.71
CA SER A 149 -17.69 17.05 1.82
C SER A 149 -16.53 16.94 2.81
N ASP A 150 -16.62 16.02 3.77
CA ASP A 150 -15.58 15.77 4.76
C ASP A 150 -14.63 14.65 4.32
N ALA A 151 -14.85 14.04 3.16
CA ALA A 151 -14.17 12.87 2.64
C ALA A 151 -14.58 11.54 3.30
N GLY A 152 -15.64 11.50 4.10
CA GLY A 152 -16.24 10.24 4.55
C GLY A 152 -16.90 9.50 3.38
N LEU A 153 -16.93 8.15 3.40
CA LEU A 153 -17.66 7.41 2.36
C LEU A 153 -19.16 7.79 2.37
N ASP A 154 -19.72 8.19 1.23
CA ASP A 154 -21.15 8.55 1.11
C ASP A 154 -22.00 7.35 0.69
N ARG A 155 -21.83 6.92 -0.58
CA ARG A 155 -22.58 5.83 -1.22
C ARG A 155 -21.78 5.18 -2.35
N VAL A 156 -22.14 3.94 -2.69
CA VAL A 156 -21.68 3.28 -3.93
C VAL A 156 -22.32 3.97 -5.13
N VAL A 157 -21.51 4.44 -6.07
CA VAL A 157 -21.96 5.13 -7.29
C VAL A 157 -21.82 4.29 -8.55
N GLN A 158 -21.07 3.20 -8.47
CA GLN A 158 -20.93 2.25 -9.56
C GLN A 158 -20.36 0.93 -9.06
N ASP A 159 -20.92 -0.18 -9.53
CA ASP A 159 -20.17 -1.43 -9.67
C ASP A 159 -19.87 -1.63 -11.16
N PHE A 160 -18.69 -2.13 -11.46
CA PHE A 160 -18.26 -2.38 -12.83
C PHE A 160 -17.64 -3.76 -12.96
N ARG A 161 -17.66 -4.32 -14.17
CA ARG A 161 -17.07 -5.62 -14.47
C ARG A 161 -15.82 -5.48 -15.31
N TYR A 162 -14.86 -6.35 -15.04
CA TYR A 162 -13.71 -6.58 -15.91
C TYR A 162 -14.11 -7.48 -17.08
N GLY A 163 -13.28 -7.50 -18.14
CA GLY A 163 -13.62 -8.16 -19.39
C GLY A 163 -13.33 -9.66 -19.44
N LEU A 164 -12.59 -10.20 -18.46
CA LEU A 164 -12.23 -11.62 -18.41
C LEU A 164 -13.10 -12.37 -17.37
N PRO A 165 -13.61 -13.56 -17.69
CA PRO A 165 -14.35 -14.41 -16.73
C PRO A 165 -13.57 -14.72 -15.45
N GLU A 166 -12.26 -14.91 -15.59
CA GLU A 166 -11.31 -15.24 -14.54
C GLU A 166 -10.82 -14.01 -13.75
N SER A 167 -11.28 -12.80 -14.07
CA SER A 167 -10.77 -11.58 -13.45
C SER A 167 -10.91 -11.60 -11.92
N SER A 168 -9.79 -11.36 -11.24
CA SER A 168 -9.70 -11.20 -9.79
C SER A 168 -8.59 -10.21 -9.48
N VAL A 169 -8.97 -8.95 -9.26
CA VAL A 169 -8.04 -7.83 -9.11
C VAL A 169 -7.55 -7.72 -7.67
N HIS A 170 -6.23 -7.62 -7.50
CA HIS A 170 -5.62 -7.59 -6.19
C HIS A 170 -5.03 -6.22 -5.81
N GLY A 171 -4.80 -5.33 -6.77
CA GLY A 171 -4.30 -3.98 -6.51
C GLY A 171 -4.74 -2.97 -7.54
N LEU A 172 -4.89 -1.72 -7.09
CA LEU A 172 -5.35 -0.59 -7.88
C LEU A 172 -4.41 0.60 -7.68
N ASP A 173 -4.13 1.35 -8.74
CA ASP A 173 -3.55 2.69 -8.60
C ASP A 173 -3.97 3.61 -9.75
N PHE A 174 -3.73 4.91 -9.60
CA PHE A 174 -4.22 5.96 -10.47
C PHE A 174 -3.08 6.69 -11.18
N GLN A 175 -3.33 7.07 -12.43
CA GLN A 175 -2.42 7.96 -13.12
C GLN A 175 -2.29 9.29 -12.38
N SER A 176 -1.12 9.58 -11.79
CA SER A 176 -0.91 10.78 -10.96
C SER A 176 -0.87 12.10 -11.74
N ARG A 177 -0.57 12.06 -13.03
CA ARG A 177 -0.54 13.24 -13.93
C ARG A 177 -0.91 12.85 -15.35
N GLY A 178 -1.67 13.70 -16.02
CA GLY A 178 -2.07 13.49 -17.41
C GLY A 178 -3.33 14.29 -17.75
N ARG A 179 -3.65 14.36 -19.05
CA ARG A 179 -4.92 14.95 -19.52
C ARG A 179 -6.11 14.04 -19.26
N ASN A 180 -5.86 12.73 -19.30
CA ASN A 180 -6.84 11.71 -18.99
C ASN A 180 -6.65 11.26 -17.54
N ARG A 181 -7.73 10.81 -16.90
CA ARG A 181 -7.66 10.13 -15.60
C ARG A 181 -7.78 8.64 -15.84
N ARG A 182 -6.78 7.89 -15.39
CA ARG A 182 -6.72 6.44 -15.58
C ARG A 182 -6.72 5.70 -14.24
N LEU A 183 -7.41 4.56 -14.23
CA LEU A 183 -7.32 3.54 -13.21
C LEU A 183 -6.54 2.36 -13.79
N TYR A 184 -5.48 1.95 -13.10
CA TYR A 184 -4.74 0.73 -13.37
C TYR A 184 -5.19 -0.35 -12.39
N SER A 185 -5.52 -1.53 -12.90
CA SER A 185 -5.94 -2.67 -12.08
C SER A 185 -5.03 -3.86 -12.36
N ALA A 186 -4.37 -4.38 -11.33
CA ALA A 186 -3.56 -5.59 -11.38
C ALA A 186 -4.47 -6.81 -11.19
N ASP A 187 -4.73 -7.54 -12.26
CA ASP A 187 -5.59 -8.72 -12.31
C ASP A 187 -4.77 -10.00 -12.18
N THR A 188 -4.71 -10.52 -10.95
CA THR A 188 -3.86 -11.67 -10.60
C THR A 188 -4.32 -12.92 -11.33
N HIS A 189 -5.62 -13.23 -11.31
CA HIS A 189 -6.15 -14.45 -11.93
C HIS A 189 -6.30 -14.31 -13.46
N GLY A 190 -6.64 -13.11 -13.95
CA GLY A 190 -6.66 -12.80 -15.39
C GLY A 190 -5.27 -12.66 -16.01
N ASN A 191 -4.20 -12.70 -15.20
CA ASN A 191 -2.81 -12.49 -15.63
C ASN A 191 -2.65 -11.24 -16.52
N ALA A 192 -3.26 -10.13 -16.10
CA ALA A 192 -3.36 -8.92 -16.91
C ALA A 192 -3.30 -7.63 -16.08
N ILE A 193 -2.98 -6.52 -16.74
CA ILE A 193 -3.14 -5.18 -16.18
C ILE A 193 -4.18 -4.45 -17.03
N TRP A 194 -5.28 -4.05 -16.39
CA TRP A 194 -6.30 -3.23 -17.03
C TRP A 194 -5.97 -1.75 -16.91
N THR A 195 -6.32 -0.97 -17.93
CA THR A 195 -6.30 0.50 -17.90
C THR A 195 -7.68 1.00 -18.32
N HIS A 196 -8.38 1.61 -17.36
CA HIS A 196 -9.68 2.22 -17.57
C HIS A 196 -9.59 3.75 -17.55
N GLU A 197 -10.48 4.41 -18.29
CA GLU A 197 -10.73 5.84 -18.11
C GLU A 197 -11.64 6.09 -16.91
N ILE A 198 -11.41 7.21 -16.23
CA ILE A 198 -12.29 7.71 -15.18
C ILE A 198 -13.02 8.94 -15.71
N ASN A 199 -14.35 8.92 -15.65
CA ASN A 199 -15.19 10.08 -15.93
C ASN A 199 -14.82 11.21 -14.97
N THR A 200 -14.37 12.35 -15.48
CA THR A 200 -13.81 13.43 -14.66
C THR A 200 -14.83 14.17 -13.81
N VAL A 201 -16.12 14.06 -14.15
CA VAL A 201 -17.23 14.71 -13.44
C VAL A 201 -17.79 13.80 -12.35
N ARG A 202 -18.11 12.55 -12.70
CA ARG A 202 -18.76 11.58 -11.81
C ARG A 202 -17.77 10.72 -11.02
N GLY A 203 -16.51 10.67 -11.44
CA GLY A 203 -15.51 9.75 -10.90
C GLY A 203 -15.83 8.27 -11.16
N THR A 204 -16.74 7.95 -12.08
CA THR A 204 -17.07 6.56 -12.44
C THR A 204 -16.09 6.02 -13.49
N VAL A 205 -15.80 4.73 -13.44
CA VAL A 205 -15.03 3.99 -14.45
C VAL A 205 -15.81 3.93 -15.77
N VAL A 206 -15.14 4.25 -16.87
CA VAL A 206 -15.66 4.06 -18.24
C VAL A 206 -15.29 2.65 -18.70
N VAL A 207 -16.28 1.76 -18.71
CA VAL A 207 -16.10 0.33 -19.01
C VAL A 207 -16.06 -0.02 -20.49
N ARG A 208 -16.28 0.96 -21.38
CA ARG A 208 -16.32 0.71 -22.82
C ARG A 208 -14.89 0.56 -23.35
N LYS A 209 -14.55 -0.63 -23.85
CA LYS A 209 -13.25 -0.96 -24.47
C LYS A 209 -12.04 -0.56 -23.61
N PRO A 210 -11.90 -1.11 -22.39
CA PRO A 210 -10.71 -0.86 -21.59
C PRO A 210 -9.46 -1.35 -22.34
N HIS A 211 -8.32 -0.71 -22.09
CA HIS A 211 -7.06 -1.26 -22.55
C HIS A 211 -6.61 -2.35 -21.57
N MET A 212 -5.97 -3.38 -22.10
CA MET A 212 -5.46 -4.50 -21.32
C MET A 212 -4.10 -4.90 -21.89
N ILE A 213 -3.12 -5.07 -21.00
CA ILE A 213 -1.87 -5.76 -21.33
C ILE A 213 -1.81 -7.08 -20.56
N ALA A 214 -1.38 -8.14 -21.23
CA ALA A 214 -1.10 -9.41 -20.58
C ALA A 214 0.16 -9.29 -19.71
N GLY A 215 0.24 -10.12 -18.67
CA GLY A 215 1.46 -10.32 -17.88
C GLY A 215 2.67 -10.68 -18.75
N PRO A 216 3.90 -10.49 -18.25
CA PRO A 216 5.14 -10.72 -19.00
C PRO A 216 5.28 -12.18 -19.47
N SER A 217 4.71 -13.12 -18.71
CA SER A 217 4.73 -14.56 -18.98
C SER A 217 3.42 -15.20 -18.54
N ALA A 218 3.19 -16.45 -18.95
CA ALA A 218 2.06 -17.24 -18.44
C ALA A 218 2.24 -17.48 -16.94
N GLY A 219 1.22 -17.15 -16.14
CA GLY A 219 1.27 -17.32 -14.69
C GLY A 219 2.11 -16.27 -13.96
N ALA A 220 2.47 -15.15 -14.59
CA ALA A 220 3.13 -14.04 -13.89
C ALA A 220 2.23 -13.43 -12.81
N ASN A 221 0.93 -13.30 -13.11
CA ASN A 221 -0.14 -12.92 -12.19
C ASN A 221 0.11 -11.54 -11.54
N PRO A 222 -0.10 -10.41 -12.25
CA PRO A 222 0.06 -9.07 -11.70
C PRO A 222 -0.76 -8.89 -10.43
N ARG A 223 -0.09 -8.54 -9.32
CA ARG A 223 -0.71 -8.52 -7.98
C ARG A 223 -1.02 -7.12 -7.50
N HIS A 224 -0.01 -6.28 -7.40
CA HIS A 224 -0.16 -4.84 -7.14
C HIS A 224 0.46 -4.06 -8.29
N VAL A 225 -0.14 -2.91 -8.59
CA VAL A 225 0.36 -1.93 -9.55
C VAL A 225 0.50 -0.60 -8.84
N VAL A 226 1.56 0.14 -9.15
CA VAL A 226 1.80 1.49 -8.65
C VAL A 226 2.25 2.41 -9.78
N ALA A 227 1.72 3.63 -9.79
CA ALA A 227 1.91 4.61 -10.84
C ALA A 227 2.84 5.73 -10.37
N HIS A 228 3.84 6.03 -11.18
CA HIS A 228 4.80 7.06 -10.86
C HIS A 228 4.18 8.46 -10.96
N ALA A 229 4.58 9.37 -10.05
CA ALA A 229 4.05 10.74 -9.98
C ALA A 229 4.33 11.57 -11.25
N SER A 230 5.31 11.18 -12.06
CA SER A 230 5.57 11.78 -13.38
C SER A 230 4.43 11.57 -14.38
N GLY A 231 3.57 10.56 -14.16
CA GLY A 231 2.54 10.14 -15.11
C GLY A 231 3.09 9.44 -16.35
N ARG A 232 4.35 8.98 -16.31
CA ARG A 232 5.07 8.38 -17.45
C ARG A 232 5.45 6.91 -17.27
N ALA A 233 5.28 6.35 -16.08
CA ALA A 233 5.59 4.95 -15.80
C ALA A 233 4.61 4.34 -14.79
N ILE A 234 4.39 3.03 -14.91
CA ILE A 234 3.80 2.19 -13.87
C ILE A 234 4.73 1.02 -13.58
N TYR A 235 4.63 0.46 -12.39
CA TYR A 235 5.33 -0.74 -11.97
C TYR A 235 4.31 -1.74 -11.44
N ALA A 236 4.44 -3.00 -11.82
CA ALA A 236 3.62 -4.06 -11.28
C ALA A 236 4.49 -5.16 -10.69
N VAL A 237 4.16 -5.58 -9.46
CA VAL A 237 4.72 -6.80 -8.88
C VAL A 237 3.88 -7.99 -9.31
N MET A 238 4.56 -9.03 -9.78
CA MET A 238 3.98 -10.25 -10.33
C MET A 238 3.98 -11.32 -9.22
N GLU A 239 2.79 -11.78 -8.79
CA GLU A 239 2.66 -12.76 -7.72
C GLU A 239 3.31 -14.09 -8.08
N GLY A 240 3.01 -14.61 -9.27
CA GLY A 240 3.41 -15.94 -9.67
C GLY A 240 4.86 -16.04 -10.14
N SER A 241 5.41 -14.97 -10.73
CA SER A 241 6.81 -14.96 -11.18
C SER A 241 7.79 -14.30 -10.19
N SER A 242 7.30 -13.60 -9.16
CA SER A 242 8.15 -12.86 -8.21
C SER A 242 9.10 -11.88 -8.91
N GLU A 243 8.50 -11.06 -9.78
CA GLU A 243 9.18 -10.03 -10.57
C GLU A 243 8.52 -8.67 -10.36
N VAL A 244 9.29 -7.60 -10.50
CA VAL A 244 8.78 -6.25 -10.75
C VAL A 244 8.92 -5.95 -12.23
N VAL A 245 7.83 -5.52 -12.87
CA VAL A 245 7.84 -5.09 -14.26
C VAL A 245 7.52 -3.61 -14.36
N SER A 246 8.43 -2.85 -14.96
CA SER A 246 8.28 -1.44 -15.28
C SER A 246 7.73 -1.26 -16.70
N TYR A 247 6.69 -0.46 -16.86
CA TYR A 247 6.12 -0.09 -18.16
C TYR A 247 6.12 1.42 -18.33
N ALA A 248 6.64 1.91 -19.46
CA ALA A 248 6.42 3.29 -19.86
C ALA A 248 4.97 3.49 -20.31
N LEU A 249 4.43 4.68 -20.03
CA LEU A 249 3.11 5.11 -20.46
C LEU A 249 3.20 5.97 -21.71
N ASN A 250 2.27 5.79 -22.65
CA ASN A 250 2.10 6.71 -23.76
C ASN A 250 1.43 8.02 -23.32
N GLY A 251 1.26 8.98 -24.25
CA GLY A 251 0.63 10.28 -23.96
C GLY A 251 -0.81 10.22 -23.44
N ASP A 252 -1.50 9.08 -23.61
CA ASP A 252 -2.86 8.83 -23.12
C ASP A 252 -2.90 8.11 -21.77
N GLY A 253 -1.73 7.84 -21.16
CA GLY A 253 -1.61 7.13 -19.89
C GLY A 253 -1.76 5.61 -20.02
N VAL A 254 -1.56 5.05 -21.22
CA VAL A 254 -1.69 3.61 -21.47
C VAL A 254 -0.30 2.94 -21.42
N PRO A 255 -0.11 1.84 -20.68
CA PRO A 255 1.17 1.16 -20.59
C PRO A 255 1.55 0.47 -21.91
N LEU A 256 2.82 0.59 -22.29
CA LEU A 256 3.35 0.05 -23.52
C LEU A 256 4.07 -1.27 -23.24
N ARG A 257 3.50 -2.40 -23.67
CA ARG A 257 4.11 -3.73 -23.48
C ARG A 257 5.53 -3.83 -24.05
N ALA A 258 5.80 -3.19 -25.18
CA ALA A 258 7.13 -3.18 -25.80
C ALA A 258 8.21 -2.44 -24.99
N SER A 259 7.81 -1.64 -23.99
CA SER A 259 8.72 -0.93 -23.08
C SER A 259 8.99 -1.68 -21.77
N ALA A 260 8.42 -2.88 -21.61
CA ALA A 260 8.50 -3.64 -20.37
C ALA A 260 9.95 -3.95 -20.01
N THR A 261 10.36 -3.56 -18.80
CA THR A 261 11.65 -3.96 -18.21
C THR A 261 11.36 -4.78 -16.96
N ILE A 262 11.97 -5.97 -16.87
CA ILE A 262 11.65 -6.98 -15.85
C ILE A 262 12.83 -7.11 -14.89
N PHE A 263 12.54 -7.12 -13.59
CA PHE A 263 13.51 -7.31 -12.52
C PHE A 263 13.06 -8.44 -11.61
N SER A 264 13.90 -9.47 -11.44
CA SER A 264 13.66 -10.50 -10.43
C SER A 264 13.79 -9.91 -9.03
N ILE A 265 12.86 -10.24 -8.15
CA ILE A 265 12.97 -10.00 -6.71
C ILE A 265 13.22 -11.29 -5.94
N LEU A 266 13.89 -12.24 -6.60
CA LEU A 266 14.45 -13.47 -6.05
C LEU A 266 15.92 -13.64 -6.47
N PRO A 267 16.78 -14.21 -5.60
CA PRO A 267 18.17 -14.52 -5.95
C PRO A 267 18.25 -15.46 -7.17
N PRO A 268 19.31 -15.37 -8.00
CA PRO A 268 19.51 -16.30 -9.11
C PRO A 268 19.52 -17.76 -8.65
N GLY A 269 18.84 -18.64 -9.41
CA GLY A 269 18.75 -20.07 -9.09
C GLY A 269 17.69 -20.42 -8.04
N THR A 270 16.96 -19.44 -7.49
CA THR A 270 15.84 -19.69 -6.57
C THR A 270 14.69 -20.43 -7.27
N ASN A 271 14.10 -21.40 -6.59
CA ASN A 271 12.87 -22.04 -7.07
C ASN A 271 11.70 -21.05 -7.03
N LEU A 272 11.30 -20.55 -8.21
CA LEU A 272 10.21 -19.58 -8.38
C LEU A 272 8.90 -20.05 -7.70
N THR A 273 8.61 -21.35 -7.75
CA THR A 273 7.36 -21.88 -7.19
C THR A 273 7.30 -21.84 -5.66
N ALA A 274 8.42 -21.63 -4.97
CA ALA A 274 8.49 -21.54 -3.52
C ALA A 274 8.10 -20.16 -2.97
N TYR A 275 7.87 -19.17 -3.84
CA TYR A 275 7.63 -17.78 -3.47
C TYR A 275 6.40 -17.20 -4.17
N TRP A 276 5.98 -16.05 -3.66
CA TRP A 276 4.97 -15.18 -4.25
C TRP A 276 5.44 -13.73 -4.21
N GLY A 277 5.39 -12.99 -5.31
CA GLY A 277 5.47 -11.52 -5.24
C GLY A 277 4.31 -10.97 -4.41
N ASP A 278 4.53 -9.93 -3.61
CA ASP A 278 3.49 -9.40 -2.71
C ASP A 278 3.13 -7.94 -2.96
N ALA A 279 4.03 -7.02 -2.61
CA ALA A 279 3.74 -5.60 -2.67
C ALA A 279 4.79 -4.83 -3.46
N ALA A 280 4.36 -3.69 -4.00
CA ALA A 280 5.20 -2.66 -4.57
C ALA A 280 4.68 -1.31 -4.08
N ALA A 281 5.57 -0.40 -3.68
CA ALA A 281 5.18 0.94 -3.24
C ALA A 281 6.29 1.96 -3.52
N ILE A 282 5.90 3.16 -3.97
CA ILE A 282 6.82 4.25 -4.28
C ILE A 282 6.90 5.18 -3.08
N SER A 283 8.11 5.60 -2.73
CA SER A 283 8.36 6.67 -1.76
C SER A 283 7.65 7.98 -2.12
N ALA A 284 7.32 8.80 -1.14
CA ALA A 284 6.63 10.08 -1.36
C ALA A 284 7.40 11.04 -2.28
N SER A 285 8.73 10.94 -2.33
CA SER A 285 9.59 11.71 -3.24
C SER A 285 9.53 11.23 -4.70
N GLY A 286 9.00 10.04 -4.97
CA GLY A 286 9.01 9.43 -6.30
C GLY A 286 10.38 8.90 -6.72
N THR A 287 11.33 8.71 -5.80
CA THR A 287 12.72 8.37 -6.18
C THR A 287 13.13 6.96 -5.82
N VAL A 288 12.33 6.25 -5.03
CA VAL A 288 12.58 4.88 -4.59
C VAL A 288 11.30 4.06 -4.73
N LEU A 289 11.38 2.90 -5.38
CA LEU A 289 10.37 1.85 -5.40
C LEU A 289 10.82 0.72 -4.47
N TRP A 290 9.96 0.31 -3.54
CA TRP A 290 10.15 -0.87 -2.71
C TRP A 290 9.29 -2.01 -3.23
N ALA A 291 9.80 -3.23 -3.19
CA ALA A 291 9.04 -4.42 -3.56
C ALA A 291 9.42 -5.64 -2.72
N THR A 292 8.46 -6.54 -2.51
CA THR A 292 8.64 -7.73 -1.66
C THR A 292 8.08 -9.01 -2.28
N THR A 293 8.61 -10.13 -1.78
CA THR A 293 8.03 -11.46 -1.96
C THR A 293 7.69 -12.08 -0.61
N ARG A 294 6.81 -13.07 -0.62
CA ARG A 294 6.55 -13.98 0.49
C ARG A 294 7.07 -15.37 0.16
N ALA A 295 7.50 -16.09 1.18
CA ALA A 295 7.81 -17.51 1.07
C ALA A 295 6.54 -18.36 1.31
N ARG A 296 6.38 -19.45 0.55
CA ARG A 296 5.30 -20.41 0.77
C ARG A 296 5.55 -21.32 1.96
N ASP A 297 6.82 -21.68 2.19
CA ASP A 297 7.24 -22.38 3.39
C ASP A 297 7.29 -21.38 4.56
N PRO A 298 6.50 -21.57 5.64
CA PRO A 298 6.55 -20.71 6.82
C PRO A 298 7.92 -20.68 7.53
N ALA A 299 8.80 -21.65 7.26
CA ALA A 299 10.15 -21.70 7.81
C ALA A 299 11.18 -20.93 6.96
N ALA A 300 10.86 -20.59 5.71
CA ALA A 300 11.71 -19.78 4.85
C ALA A 300 11.38 -18.28 4.98
N ASN A 301 12.33 -17.44 4.60
CA ASN A 301 12.15 -15.98 4.58
C ASN A 301 11.67 -15.51 3.21
N GLY A 302 10.79 -14.51 3.15
CA GLY A 302 10.54 -13.77 1.91
C GLY A 302 11.73 -12.87 1.55
N PHE A 303 11.61 -12.08 0.48
CA PHE A 303 12.65 -11.14 0.06
C PHE A 303 12.13 -9.71 -0.05
N VAL A 304 13.03 -8.75 0.11
CA VAL A 304 12.79 -7.32 -0.11
C VAL A 304 13.87 -6.74 -1.02
N SER A 305 13.44 -5.87 -1.92
CA SER A 305 14.28 -5.14 -2.86
C SER A 305 13.86 -3.68 -2.91
N ALA A 306 14.81 -2.80 -3.20
CA ALA A 306 14.53 -1.41 -3.55
C ALA A 306 15.14 -1.07 -4.91
N PHE A 307 14.55 -0.06 -5.57
CA PHE A 307 14.97 0.42 -6.88
C PHE A 307 15.00 1.94 -6.90
N ASP A 308 16.10 2.53 -7.37
CA ASP A 308 16.19 3.95 -7.64
C ASP A 308 15.38 4.28 -8.90
N LEU A 309 14.59 5.34 -8.81
CA LEU A 309 13.75 5.82 -9.90
C LEU A 309 14.24 7.17 -10.40
N ASP A 310 14.21 7.36 -11.71
CA ASP A 310 14.34 8.68 -12.30
C ASP A 310 13.10 9.52 -11.97
N PRO A 311 13.22 10.65 -11.26
CA PRO A 311 12.04 11.41 -10.78
C PRO A 311 11.25 12.07 -11.92
N MET A 312 11.84 12.24 -13.10
CA MET A 312 11.22 12.93 -14.23
C MET A 312 10.45 11.97 -15.14
N THR A 313 10.96 10.75 -15.30
CA THR A 313 10.44 9.73 -16.23
C THR A 313 9.79 8.57 -15.50
N GLY A 314 10.24 8.25 -14.28
CA GLY A 314 9.89 7.01 -13.60
C GLY A 314 10.63 5.80 -14.17
N ALA A 315 11.70 5.96 -14.95
CA ALA A 315 12.51 4.80 -15.32
C ALA A 315 13.20 4.22 -14.07
N ILE A 316 13.24 2.89 -13.94
CA ILE A 316 14.12 2.24 -12.95
C ILE A 316 15.56 2.45 -13.41
N LEU A 317 16.37 3.07 -12.56
CA LEU A 317 17.79 3.33 -12.80
C LEU A 317 18.67 2.15 -12.39
N ARG A 318 18.35 1.52 -11.26
CA ARG A 318 19.02 0.33 -10.76
C ARG A 318 18.19 -0.39 -9.70
N GLN A 319 18.47 -1.67 -9.51
CA GLN A 319 18.09 -2.42 -8.31
C GLN A 319 19.19 -2.23 -7.27
N ASN A 320 18.83 -1.70 -6.10
CA ASN A 320 19.76 -1.27 -5.06
C ASN A 320 20.35 -2.45 -4.28
N PHE A 321 19.48 -3.35 -3.86
CA PHE A 321 19.82 -4.57 -3.13
C PHE A 321 18.68 -5.58 -3.29
N LEU A 322 18.95 -6.82 -2.91
CA LEU A 322 17.96 -7.87 -2.73
C LEU A 322 18.38 -8.71 -1.53
N VAL A 323 17.58 -8.69 -0.46
CA VAL A 323 17.90 -9.37 0.81
C VAL A 323 16.68 -10.10 1.35
N GLU A 324 16.91 -11.07 2.24
CA GLU A 324 15.83 -11.75 2.95
C GLU A 324 15.12 -10.81 3.93
N THR A 325 13.81 -11.01 4.08
CA THR A 325 13.00 -10.43 5.16
C THR A 325 13.09 -11.27 6.44
N SER A 326 12.63 -10.74 7.58
CA SER A 326 12.77 -11.40 8.89
C SER A 326 11.88 -12.66 9.11
N SER A 327 11.02 -12.97 8.16
CA SER A 327 10.11 -14.14 8.15
C SER A 327 9.62 -14.45 6.73
N SER A 328 8.73 -15.43 6.60
CA SER A 328 8.08 -15.74 5.32
C SER A 328 7.14 -14.65 4.78
N GLY A 329 6.71 -13.70 5.62
CA GLY A 329 5.68 -12.71 5.30
C GLY A 329 4.24 -13.24 5.35
N GLY A 330 4.04 -14.56 5.38
CA GLY A 330 2.72 -15.20 5.50
C GLY A 330 1.79 -14.92 4.31
N VAL A 331 0.79 -14.07 4.50
CA VAL A 331 -0.08 -13.48 3.47
C VAL A 331 0.03 -11.95 3.40
N ALA A 332 1.00 -11.35 4.12
CA ALA A 332 1.39 -9.94 4.03
C ALA A 332 2.81 -9.78 3.45
N ASN A 333 3.78 -9.25 4.20
CA ASN A 333 5.00 -8.64 3.68
C ASN A 333 4.76 -7.35 2.89
N ALA A 334 3.69 -6.64 3.20
CA ALA A 334 3.33 -5.39 2.55
C ALA A 334 4.29 -4.27 2.99
N VAL A 335 4.75 -3.49 2.02
CA VAL A 335 5.67 -2.36 2.23
C VAL A 335 4.94 -1.02 2.23
N SER A 336 5.33 -0.13 3.14
CA SER A 336 4.80 1.22 3.28
C SER A 336 5.96 2.21 3.46
N PRO A 337 6.46 2.82 2.37
CA PRO A 337 7.52 3.82 2.43
C PRO A 337 7.11 5.02 3.30
N SER A 338 8.04 5.53 4.09
CA SER A 338 7.82 6.72 4.92
C SER A 338 7.51 7.95 4.07
N GLN A 339 6.67 8.82 4.61
CA GLN A 339 6.36 10.12 4.01
C GLN A 339 7.52 11.14 4.17
N HIS A 340 8.52 10.83 5.01
CA HIS A 340 9.57 11.78 5.39
C HIS A 340 10.94 11.45 4.78
N ASP A 341 11.25 10.17 4.58
CA ASP A 341 12.45 9.72 3.90
C ASP A 341 12.14 8.45 3.09
N GLY A 342 12.32 8.49 1.78
CA GLY A 342 12.06 7.34 0.90
C GLY A 342 12.94 6.12 1.14
N ARG A 343 14.02 6.27 1.91
CA ARG A 343 14.89 5.17 2.37
C ARG A 343 14.36 4.45 3.60
N VAL A 344 13.38 5.03 4.28
CA VAL A 344 12.71 4.43 5.44
C VAL A 344 11.40 3.80 4.98
N MET A 345 11.15 2.57 5.38
CA MET A 345 9.97 1.82 4.95
C MET A 345 9.48 0.92 6.09
N ALA A 346 8.18 0.91 6.34
CA ALA A 346 7.54 -0.03 7.25
C ALA A 346 7.13 -1.29 6.48
N ILE A 347 7.39 -2.47 7.04
CA ILE A 347 6.96 -3.75 6.51
C ILE A 347 6.08 -4.47 7.54
N THR A 348 4.98 -5.07 7.09
CA THR A 348 4.04 -5.80 7.94
C THR A 348 4.13 -7.31 7.69
N ASP A 349 4.11 -8.10 8.76
CA ASP A 349 4.14 -9.55 8.70
C ASP A 349 2.99 -10.16 9.50
N ASN A 350 2.36 -11.19 8.96
CA ASN A 350 1.33 -11.96 9.67
C ASN A 350 1.72 -13.42 9.94
N ALA A 351 2.90 -13.87 9.47
CA ALA A 351 3.41 -15.21 9.77
C ALA A 351 3.81 -15.35 11.25
N LYS A 352 4.43 -14.29 11.78
CA LYS A 352 4.89 -14.12 13.16
C LYS A 352 4.17 -12.95 13.86
N GLY A 353 3.60 -12.00 13.11
CA GLY A 353 2.74 -10.95 13.69
C GLY A 353 3.50 -9.72 14.15
N PHE A 354 4.33 -9.15 13.28
CA PHE A 354 5.14 -7.98 13.61
C PHE A 354 5.00 -6.86 12.58
N VAL A 355 5.47 -5.69 13.00
CA VAL A 355 5.81 -4.58 12.11
C VAL A 355 7.27 -4.22 12.32
N GLU A 356 8.00 -4.04 11.22
CA GLU A 356 9.39 -3.59 11.23
C GLU A 356 9.54 -2.29 10.45
N ILE A 357 10.48 -1.46 10.88
CA ILE A 357 10.96 -0.30 10.14
C ILE A 357 12.34 -0.64 9.59
N TRP A 358 12.48 -0.54 8.28
CA TRP A 358 13.70 -0.80 7.54
C TRP A 358 14.27 0.53 7.03
N GLU A 359 15.59 0.70 7.12
CA GLU A 359 16.30 1.88 6.63
C GLU A 359 17.38 1.46 5.63
N MET A 360 17.28 1.98 4.42
CA MET A 360 18.30 1.85 3.38
C MET A 360 19.49 2.78 3.66
N SER A 361 20.71 2.28 3.41
CA SER A 361 21.93 3.06 3.54
C SER A 361 21.90 4.32 2.65
N LYS A 362 22.72 5.32 2.98
CA LYS A 362 22.79 6.56 2.20
C LYS A 362 23.24 6.34 0.75
N THR A 363 24.08 5.32 0.53
CA THR A 363 24.57 4.90 -0.80
C THR A 363 23.54 4.03 -1.54
N GLY A 364 22.54 3.50 -0.82
CA GLY A 364 21.52 2.64 -1.37
C GLY A 364 22.07 1.27 -1.81
N ASP A 365 23.06 0.74 -1.11
CA ASP A 365 23.69 -0.56 -1.37
C ASP A 365 23.31 -1.64 -0.34
N SER A 366 22.66 -1.24 0.74
CA SER A 366 22.32 -2.08 1.87
C SER A 366 21.10 -1.55 2.60
N VAL A 367 20.48 -2.42 3.39
CA VAL A 367 19.31 -2.10 4.20
C VAL A 367 19.41 -2.83 5.54
N LYS A 368 18.83 -2.27 6.59
CA LYS A 368 18.76 -2.90 7.91
C LYS A 368 17.41 -2.64 8.57
N VAL A 369 17.00 -3.57 9.43
CA VAL A 369 15.92 -3.34 10.41
C VAL A 369 16.44 -2.33 11.44
N VAL A 370 15.77 -1.20 11.59
CA VAL A 370 16.08 -0.19 12.61
C VAL A 370 15.13 -0.23 13.78
N ALA A 371 13.89 -0.68 13.59
CA ALA A 371 12.95 -0.89 14.68
C ALA A 371 12.06 -2.09 14.38
N HIS A 372 11.63 -2.78 15.44
CA HIS A 372 10.81 -3.98 15.36
C HIS A 372 9.78 -3.94 16.49
N LEU A 373 8.56 -4.40 16.21
CA LEU A 373 7.52 -4.60 17.22
C LEU A 373 6.68 -5.84 16.88
N ASP A 374 6.74 -6.85 17.73
CA ASP A 374 5.76 -7.93 17.75
C ASP A 374 4.43 -7.41 18.30
N LEU A 375 3.34 -7.67 17.59
CA LEU A 375 1.97 -7.42 18.03
C LEU A 375 1.41 -8.74 18.54
N ALA A 376 1.36 -8.88 19.87
CA ALA A 376 0.95 -10.09 20.59
C ALA A 376 -0.56 -10.36 20.48
N ASP A 377 -1.06 -10.56 19.26
CA ASP A 377 -2.46 -10.86 18.99
C ASP A 377 -2.70 -12.30 18.57
N THR A 378 -3.96 -12.72 18.68
CA THR A 378 -4.37 -14.09 18.38
C THR A 378 -4.84 -14.19 16.94
N GLY A 379 -4.25 -15.14 16.20
CA GLY A 379 -4.73 -15.53 14.89
C GLY A 379 -5.94 -16.47 14.93
N ASN A 380 -6.11 -17.26 13.87
CA ASN A 380 -7.12 -18.30 13.73
C ASN A 380 -6.51 -19.57 13.10
N SER A 381 -7.34 -20.52 12.67
CA SER A 381 -6.86 -21.76 12.05
C SER A 381 -6.04 -21.57 10.77
N ARG A 382 -6.14 -20.41 10.11
CA ARG A 382 -5.43 -20.07 8.88
C ARG A 382 -4.23 -19.16 9.13
N TYR A 383 -4.43 -18.10 9.92
CA TYR A 383 -3.42 -17.09 10.18
C TYR A 383 -2.88 -17.27 11.58
N LYS A 384 -1.56 -17.44 11.76
CA LYS A 384 -0.96 -17.64 13.08
C LYS A 384 -1.10 -16.39 13.96
N SER A 385 -0.93 -15.20 13.37
CA SER A 385 -1.24 -13.91 13.99
C SER A 385 -2.47 -13.27 13.34
N GLY A 386 -3.20 -12.47 14.13
CA GLY A 386 -4.36 -11.72 13.67
C GLY A 386 -4.02 -10.41 12.95
N CYS A 387 -2.81 -9.91 13.18
CA CYS A 387 -2.07 -8.86 12.48
C CYS A 387 -1.02 -9.51 11.56
N CYS A 388 -0.30 -8.85 10.66
CA CYS A 388 -0.41 -7.46 10.24
C CYS A 388 -0.57 -7.40 8.72
N ALA A 389 -1.63 -6.75 8.25
CA ALA A 389 -2.02 -6.79 6.84
C ALA A 389 -1.25 -5.77 6.00
N ASN A 390 -1.52 -4.48 6.19
CA ASN A 390 -0.74 -3.38 5.63
C ASN A 390 -0.67 -2.21 6.61
N ALA A 391 0.24 -1.27 6.37
CA ALA A 391 0.41 -0.08 7.19
C ALA A 391 0.33 1.22 6.37
N VAL A 392 -0.12 2.30 7.00
CA VAL A 392 -0.12 3.66 6.44
C VAL A 392 0.45 4.66 7.44
N TRP A 393 1.35 5.51 6.98
CA TRP A 393 1.93 6.58 7.80
C TRP A 393 0.94 7.73 7.98
N LEU A 394 0.78 8.20 9.21
CA LEU A 394 0.08 9.43 9.52
C LEU A 394 1.00 10.64 9.31
N PRO A 395 0.45 11.83 9.00
CA PRO A 395 1.25 13.05 8.93
C PRO A 395 1.93 13.31 10.29
N SER A 396 3.20 13.72 10.27
CA SER A 396 3.88 14.14 11.50
C SER A 396 3.11 15.27 12.16
N GLY A 397 2.87 15.15 13.47
CA GLY A 397 2.13 16.14 14.27
C GLY A 397 2.83 17.50 14.33
N GLY A 398 2.62 18.32 13.29
CA GLY A 398 3.03 19.74 13.23
C GLY A 398 1.93 20.65 12.68
N GLY A 399 0.91 20.10 12.01
CA GLY A 399 -0.34 20.82 11.77
C GLY A 399 -1.21 20.69 12.99
N ARG A 400 -1.61 21.81 13.60
CA ARG A 400 -2.70 21.82 14.61
C ARG A 400 -3.87 21.00 14.06
N TRP A 401 -4.11 19.83 14.64
CA TRP A 401 -5.44 19.23 14.63
C TRP A 401 -6.33 20.28 15.31
N ARG A 402 -7.10 21.03 14.53
CA ARG A 402 -8.11 21.93 15.10
C ARG A 402 -9.20 21.05 15.69
N GLY A 403 -8.99 20.61 16.92
CA GLY A 403 -10.05 20.33 17.86
C GLY A 403 -10.23 21.54 18.76
N ASP A 404 -11.48 21.79 19.10
CA ASP A 404 -11.91 22.52 20.30
C ASP A 404 -11.92 24.06 20.19
N GLU A 405 -12.94 24.58 19.51
CA GLU A 405 -13.90 25.55 20.08
C GLU A 405 -15.33 25.18 19.64
#